data_AF-A0A8X7RGZ2-F1
#
_entry.id   AF-A0A8X7RGZ2-F1
#
_cell.length_a   1.000
_cell.length_b   1.000
_cell.length_c   1.000
_cell.angle_alpha   90.00
_cell.angle_beta   90.00
_cell.angle_gamma   90.00
#
_symmetry.space_group_name_H-M   'P 1'
#
loop_
_entity.id
_entity.type
_entity.pdbx_description
1 polymer ?
#
loop_
_entity_poly.entity_id
_entity_poly.type
_entity_poly.pdbx_seq_one_letter_code
_entity_poly.pdbx_strand_id
1 'polypeptide(L)'
;MSLYHSLCFLLLLSLCHGSHSHSRGVRPRRTPHLDGLIPNGNFEHIPLKSNMKGRTIIGTNSLPHWQLSGHVELVSGGPQPGGFYFPVPRGVHAIRLGSLASISQDVRVKRGLVYSLTFGATRSCAQDENIKVSVPGQANELPIQTVFSSDGGDTYAWAFRAMSDVVRVTFHNPGVQEDRTCGPLVDVVAIKEILPLRYNGGNLVKNGGFEIGPHIFTNYSTGILIPAKVQDIISPLPGWIIESLKPVKYIDERHFKVPFGLAAVELVAGRESAIAQIIRTVAGKAYMLSFTVADAQSGCRGSMMVEAFAENERSSFLYAFYHTKLHDFGHLCGPVLDSVIVLPAH
;
A
#
# COMPACT_ATOMS: atom_id res chain seq x y z
N MET A 1 5.74 84.66 15.42
CA MET A 1 6.49 83.49 15.94
C MET A 1 5.50 82.43 16.39
N SER A 2 5.85 81.15 16.25
CA SER A 2 5.24 79.95 16.88
C SER A 2 3.71 79.85 16.97
N LEU A 3 3.14 78.91 16.20
CA LEU A 3 1.89 78.23 16.51
C LEU A 3 2.08 76.75 16.17
N TYR A 4 2.50 75.95 17.16
CA TYR A 4 2.57 74.50 17.03
C TYR A 4 1.15 73.94 16.90
N HIS A 5 0.87 73.20 15.83
CA HIS A 5 -0.32 72.34 15.73
C HIS A 5 0.14 70.89 15.77
N SER A 6 -0.16 70.20 16.88
CA SER A 6 -0.01 68.75 16.98
C SER A 6 -1.21 68.09 16.31
N LEU A 7 -1.01 67.42 15.18
CA LEU A 7 -2.06 66.69 14.48
C LEU A 7 -2.07 65.23 14.95
N CYS A 8 -3.05 64.88 15.79
CA CYS A 8 -3.23 63.50 16.25
C CYS A 8 -4.01 62.70 15.19
N PHE A 9 -3.33 61.85 14.43
CA PHE A 9 -3.97 60.91 13.50
C PHE A 9 -4.43 59.65 14.25
N LEU A 10 -5.73 59.57 14.55
CA LEU A 10 -6.41 58.35 14.98
C LEU A 10 -6.63 57.41 13.79
N LEU A 11 -5.82 56.36 13.69
CA LEU A 11 -5.91 55.35 12.63
C LEU A 11 -6.95 54.28 12.99
N LEU A 12 -8.20 54.45 12.54
CA LEU A 12 -9.26 53.44 12.72
C LEU A 12 -9.16 52.36 11.64
N LEU A 13 -8.52 51.24 11.97
CA LEU A 13 -8.45 50.05 11.10
C LEU A 13 -9.74 49.21 11.19
N SER A 14 -10.66 49.45 10.25
CA SER A 14 -11.83 48.60 10.04
C SER A 14 -11.44 47.30 9.32
N LEU A 15 -11.40 46.18 10.06
CA LEU A 15 -11.14 44.83 9.51
C LEU A 15 -12.37 44.26 8.77
N CYS A 16 -12.65 44.81 7.59
CA CYS A 16 -13.63 44.21 6.67
C CYS A 16 -13.10 42.86 6.14
N HIS A 17 -13.60 41.75 6.68
CA HIS A 17 -13.29 40.40 6.18
C HIS A 17 -13.96 40.16 4.82
N GLY A 18 -13.27 40.55 3.75
CA GLY A 18 -13.62 40.22 2.38
C GLY A 18 -13.32 38.76 2.06
N SER A 19 -14.25 37.85 2.36
CA SER A 19 -14.15 36.44 1.95
C SER A 19 -14.27 36.29 0.43
N HIS A 20 -13.14 36.41 -0.29
CA HIS A 20 -13.07 36.09 -1.72
C HIS A 20 -13.17 34.57 -1.94
N SER A 21 -14.40 34.05 -1.92
CA SER A 21 -14.72 32.68 -2.33
C SER A 21 -14.60 32.53 -3.85
N HIS A 22 -13.37 32.43 -4.35
CA HIS A 22 -13.09 32.08 -5.75
C HIS A 22 -13.34 30.58 -6.00
N SER A 23 -14.58 30.13 -5.84
CA SER A 23 -15.01 28.78 -6.17
C SER A 23 -15.09 28.59 -7.69
N ARG A 24 -13.94 28.48 -8.36
CA ARG A 24 -13.86 27.78 -9.65
C ARG A 24 -14.40 26.37 -9.40
N GLY A 25 -15.42 25.98 -10.16
CA GLY A 25 -16.21 24.77 -9.90
C GLY A 25 -15.42 23.47 -9.99
N VAL A 26 -14.77 23.08 -8.89
CA VAL A 26 -14.23 21.74 -8.70
C VAL A 26 -15.40 20.80 -8.49
N ARG A 27 -15.75 20.01 -9.52
CA ARG A 27 -16.73 18.92 -9.37
C ARG A 27 -16.30 18.04 -8.19
N PRO A 28 -17.20 17.65 -7.26
CA PRO A 28 -16.83 16.88 -6.09
C PRO A 28 -16.02 15.64 -6.48
N ARG A 29 -14.88 15.42 -5.80
CA ARG A 29 -14.02 14.27 -6.02
C ARG A 29 -14.85 13.04 -5.64
N ARG A 30 -15.27 12.26 -6.65
CA ARG A 30 -16.03 11.02 -6.46
C ARG A 30 -15.32 10.16 -5.41
N THR A 31 -16.05 9.70 -4.42
CA THR A 31 -15.54 8.75 -3.43
C THR A 31 -15.29 7.38 -4.06
N PRO A 32 -14.23 6.66 -3.65
CA PRO A 32 -14.04 5.25 -4.00
C PRO A 32 -15.26 4.41 -3.61
N HIS A 33 -15.64 3.45 -4.46
CA HIS A 33 -16.56 2.40 -4.07
C HIS A 33 -15.81 1.32 -3.28
N LEU A 34 -16.21 1.08 -2.02
CA LEU A 34 -15.43 0.32 -1.03
C LEU A 34 -14.10 1.05 -0.68
N ASP A 35 -13.77 1.07 0.60
CA ASP A 35 -12.48 1.50 1.15
C ASP A 35 -12.37 0.96 2.59
N GLY A 36 -12.25 -0.36 2.73
CA GLY A 36 -12.31 -1.01 4.04
C GLY A 36 -12.29 -2.54 3.99
N LEU A 37 -12.36 -3.16 5.17
CA LEU A 37 -12.41 -4.62 5.34
C LEU A 37 -13.56 -5.24 4.52
N ILE A 38 -13.31 -6.39 3.89
CA ILE A 38 -14.39 -7.26 3.42
C ILE A 38 -15.06 -7.95 4.63
N PRO A 39 -16.29 -8.48 4.50
CA PRO A 39 -16.96 -9.18 5.59
C PRO A 39 -16.07 -10.26 6.24
N ASN A 40 -15.83 -10.14 7.54
CA ASN A 40 -14.89 -10.97 8.32
C ASN A 40 -13.49 -11.08 7.70
N GLY A 41 -13.00 -10.02 7.04
CA GLY A 41 -11.66 -9.98 6.45
C GLY A 41 -10.53 -9.96 7.49
N ASN A 42 -10.83 -9.55 8.72
CA ASN A 42 -9.96 -9.58 9.89
C ASN A 42 -10.15 -10.85 10.77
N PHE A 43 -10.96 -11.81 10.34
CA PHE A 43 -11.13 -13.13 10.96
C PHE A 43 -11.55 -13.19 12.45
N GLU A 44 -11.90 -12.05 13.06
CA GLU A 44 -12.34 -11.96 14.46
C GLU A 44 -13.73 -12.58 14.72
N HIS A 45 -14.55 -12.79 13.68
CA HIS A 45 -15.72 -13.64 13.80
C HIS A 45 -15.30 -15.10 13.57
N ILE A 46 -14.95 -15.77 14.67
CA ILE A 46 -14.42 -17.14 14.66
C ILE A 46 -15.51 -18.21 14.38
N PRO A 47 -15.14 -19.41 13.90
CA PRO A 47 -16.04 -20.55 13.77
C PRO A 47 -16.68 -20.99 15.10
N LEU A 48 -17.83 -21.67 15.00
CA LEU A 48 -18.44 -22.37 16.15
C LEU A 48 -17.50 -23.47 16.68
N LYS A 49 -17.45 -23.68 18.00
CA LYS A 49 -16.62 -24.73 18.63
C LYS A 49 -16.90 -26.15 18.09
N SER A 50 -18.13 -26.43 17.66
CA SER A 50 -18.50 -27.70 17.01
C SER A 50 -17.80 -27.92 15.67
N ASN A 51 -17.37 -26.85 15.01
CA ASN A 51 -16.76 -26.84 13.70
C ASN A 51 -15.23 -26.68 13.80
N MET A 52 -14.65 -27.00 14.95
CA MET A 52 -13.22 -26.88 15.24
C MET A 52 -12.67 -28.20 15.78
N LYS A 53 -11.51 -28.64 15.28
CA LYS A 53 -10.73 -29.74 15.87
C LYS A 53 -9.34 -29.22 16.20
N GLY A 54 -9.17 -28.81 17.47
CA GLY A 54 -8.03 -28.00 17.85
C GLY A 54 -8.09 -26.65 17.13
N ARG A 55 -7.14 -26.41 16.23
CA ARG A 55 -7.06 -25.20 15.39
C ARG A 55 -7.67 -25.38 14.01
N THR A 56 -7.81 -26.62 13.54
CA THR A 56 -8.32 -26.92 12.20
C THR A 56 -9.81 -26.64 12.13
N ILE A 57 -10.22 -25.87 11.13
CA ILE A 57 -11.63 -25.56 10.87
C ILE A 57 -12.26 -26.71 10.07
N ILE A 58 -13.35 -27.27 10.58
CA ILE A 58 -14.08 -28.37 9.94
C ILE A 58 -15.25 -27.82 9.14
N GLY A 59 -15.28 -28.13 7.84
CA GLY A 59 -16.42 -27.85 6.95
C GLY A 59 -16.26 -26.59 6.12
N THR A 60 -16.65 -26.67 4.84
CA THR A 60 -16.42 -25.64 3.81
C THR A 60 -16.95 -24.26 4.18
N ASN A 61 -18.08 -24.15 4.89
CA ASN A 61 -18.74 -22.88 5.19
C ASN A 61 -18.67 -22.50 6.69
N SER A 62 -17.68 -23.04 7.42
CA SER A 62 -17.61 -22.92 8.88
C SER A 62 -16.91 -21.66 9.38
N LEU A 63 -16.13 -20.98 8.54
CA LEU A 63 -15.59 -19.65 8.82
C LEU A 63 -16.62 -18.61 8.32
N PRO A 64 -17.17 -17.73 9.18
CA PRO A 64 -18.17 -16.75 8.76
C PRO A 64 -17.71 -15.92 7.55
N HIS A 65 -18.56 -15.86 6.52
CA HIS A 65 -18.35 -15.20 5.21
C HIS A 65 -17.31 -15.83 4.27
N TRP A 66 -16.63 -16.91 4.65
CA TRP A 66 -15.56 -17.52 3.85
C TRP A 66 -15.85 -18.98 3.50
N GLN A 67 -15.56 -19.37 2.25
CA GLN A 67 -15.58 -20.75 1.79
C GLN A 67 -14.17 -21.34 1.83
N LEU A 68 -14.01 -22.47 2.51
CA LEU A 68 -12.75 -23.15 2.80
C LEU A 68 -12.55 -24.38 1.91
N SER A 69 -11.32 -24.58 1.43
CA SER A 69 -10.89 -25.82 0.76
C SER A 69 -9.51 -26.24 1.26
N GLY A 70 -9.30 -27.54 1.45
CA GLY A 70 -8.06 -28.09 2.02
C GLY A 70 -7.93 -27.91 3.54
N HIS A 71 -6.69 -27.97 4.05
CA HIS A 71 -6.39 -27.83 5.48
C HIS A 71 -6.27 -26.35 5.87
N VAL A 72 -7.23 -25.85 6.64
CA VAL A 72 -7.28 -24.46 7.08
C VAL A 72 -7.34 -24.40 8.61
N GLU A 73 -6.52 -23.54 9.22
CA GLU A 73 -6.46 -23.38 10.68
C GLU A 73 -6.76 -21.95 11.11
N LEU A 74 -7.50 -21.81 12.20
CA LEU A 74 -7.59 -20.55 12.95
C LEU A 74 -6.38 -20.44 13.88
N VAL A 75 -5.64 -19.36 13.77
CA VAL A 75 -4.45 -19.07 14.58
C VAL A 75 -4.69 -17.82 15.40
N SER A 76 -4.57 -17.92 16.73
CA SER A 76 -4.51 -16.76 17.61
C SER A 76 -3.07 -16.27 17.73
N GLY A 77 -2.85 -14.96 17.69
CA GLY A 77 -1.54 -14.35 17.88
C GLY A 77 -0.92 -14.60 19.26
N GLY A 78 0.41 -14.56 19.34
CA GLY A 78 1.15 -14.70 20.59
C GLY A 78 1.89 -16.04 20.74
N PRO A 79 2.26 -16.42 21.99
CA PRO A 79 2.96 -17.67 22.28
C PRO A 79 2.12 -18.92 21.98
N GLN A 80 2.78 -19.96 21.48
CA GLN A 80 2.17 -21.19 20.99
C GLN A 80 2.72 -22.40 21.76
N PRO A 81 1.99 -23.53 21.82
CA PRO A 81 2.53 -24.78 22.36
C PRO A 81 3.83 -25.17 21.67
N GLY A 82 4.83 -25.60 22.45
CA GLY A 82 6.17 -25.91 21.94
C GLY A 82 7.13 -24.70 21.84
N GLY A 83 6.72 -23.51 22.28
CA GLY A 83 7.60 -22.33 22.37
C GLY A 83 7.67 -21.48 21.10
N PHE A 84 6.94 -21.84 20.05
CA PHE A 84 6.77 -21.00 18.87
C PHE A 84 5.97 -19.73 19.21
N TYR A 85 6.09 -18.70 18.37
CA TYR A 85 5.32 -17.46 18.48
C TYR A 85 4.77 -17.13 17.08
N PHE A 86 3.47 -16.84 16.98
CA PHE A 86 2.88 -16.37 15.72
C PHE A 86 2.59 -14.87 15.81
N PRO A 87 3.29 -14.03 15.03
CA PRO A 87 2.95 -12.63 14.92
C PRO A 87 1.67 -12.49 14.08
N VAL A 88 0.59 -12.13 14.76
CA VAL A 88 -0.65 -11.62 14.17
C VAL A 88 -0.72 -10.13 14.54
N PRO A 89 0.03 -9.25 13.87
CA PRO A 89 0.20 -7.87 14.33
C PRO A 89 -1.01 -6.97 14.05
N ARG A 90 -2.05 -7.47 13.36
CA ARG A 90 -3.17 -6.67 12.84
C ARG A 90 -4.53 -7.09 13.43
N GLY A 91 -4.52 -7.94 14.46
CA GLY A 91 -5.71 -8.42 15.14
C GLY A 91 -5.37 -9.35 16.30
N VAL A 92 -6.30 -10.24 16.64
CA VAL A 92 -6.11 -11.39 17.54
C VAL A 92 -6.04 -12.69 16.73
N HIS A 93 -6.76 -12.77 15.60
CA HIS A 93 -6.91 -14.00 14.81
C HIS A 93 -6.43 -13.84 13.37
N ALA A 94 -5.76 -14.88 12.85
CA ALA A 94 -5.39 -15.03 11.44
C ALA A 94 -5.74 -16.43 10.93
N ILE A 95 -5.78 -16.60 9.61
CA ILE A 95 -6.05 -17.88 8.97
C ILE A 95 -4.78 -18.47 8.34
N ARG A 96 -4.39 -19.67 8.78
CA ARG A 96 -3.30 -20.44 8.16
C ARG A 96 -3.82 -21.26 6.99
N LEU A 97 -3.15 -21.14 5.85
CA LEU A 97 -3.40 -21.97 4.67
C LEU A 97 -2.36 -23.10 4.61
N GLY A 98 -2.76 -24.33 4.92
CA GLY A 98 -1.94 -25.52 4.68
C GLY A 98 -1.66 -25.74 3.19
N SER A 99 -0.85 -26.74 2.86
CA SER A 99 -0.48 -27.05 1.47
C SER A 99 -1.73 -27.32 0.60
N LEU A 100 -1.80 -26.65 -0.55
CA LEU A 100 -2.94 -26.63 -1.48
C LEU A 100 -4.26 -26.09 -0.90
N ALA A 101 -4.28 -25.57 0.32
CA ALA A 101 -5.49 -24.99 0.92
C ALA A 101 -5.84 -23.63 0.32
N SER A 102 -7.10 -23.23 0.46
CA SER A 102 -7.57 -21.90 0.06
C SER A 102 -8.77 -21.44 0.87
N ILE A 103 -8.90 -20.12 0.95
CA ILE A 103 -10.11 -19.43 1.41
C ILE A 103 -10.62 -18.52 0.30
N SER A 104 -11.94 -18.45 0.14
CA SER A 104 -12.57 -17.59 -0.87
C SER A 104 -13.85 -16.92 -0.40
N GLN A 105 -14.13 -15.73 -0.93
CA GLN A 105 -15.31 -14.93 -0.60
C GLN A 105 -15.85 -14.23 -1.86
N ASP A 106 -17.18 -14.21 -2.02
CA ASP A 106 -17.84 -13.50 -3.10
C ASP A 106 -18.10 -12.04 -2.70
N VAL A 107 -17.39 -11.11 -3.34
CA VAL A 107 -17.43 -9.67 -3.04
C VAL A 107 -18.23 -8.93 -4.11
N ARG A 108 -19.22 -8.13 -3.70
CA ARG A 108 -19.97 -7.24 -4.59
C ARG A 108 -19.13 -6.04 -5.00
N VAL A 109 -18.91 -5.89 -6.30
CA VAL A 109 -18.09 -4.84 -6.92
C VAL A 109 -18.89 -4.22 -8.07
N LYS A 110 -18.28 -3.30 -8.83
CA LYS A 110 -18.88 -2.72 -10.03
C LYS A 110 -18.04 -3.09 -11.24
N ARG A 111 -18.67 -3.73 -12.23
CA ARG A 111 -18.03 -4.19 -13.46
C ARG A 111 -17.29 -3.05 -14.18
N GLY A 112 -16.12 -3.38 -14.72
CA GLY A 112 -15.26 -2.47 -15.48
C GLY A 112 -14.32 -1.61 -14.64
N LEU A 113 -14.59 -1.42 -13.34
CA LEU A 113 -13.74 -0.65 -12.44
C LEU A 113 -12.51 -1.46 -11.96
N VAL A 114 -11.51 -0.75 -11.44
CA VAL A 114 -10.30 -1.34 -10.85
C VAL A 114 -10.43 -1.31 -9.34
N TYR A 115 -10.08 -2.41 -8.68
CA TYR A 115 -10.03 -2.54 -7.23
C TYR A 115 -8.64 -2.99 -6.81
N SER A 116 -8.20 -2.54 -5.64
CA SER A 116 -7.07 -3.14 -4.93
C SER A 116 -7.57 -3.90 -3.71
N LEU A 117 -7.06 -5.13 -3.55
CA LEU A 117 -7.07 -5.85 -2.29
C LEU A 117 -5.84 -5.44 -1.49
N THR A 118 -6.01 -5.27 -0.19
CA THR A 118 -4.92 -5.01 0.76
C THR A 118 -5.09 -5.98 1.92
N PHE A 119 -4.03 -6.69 2.30
CA PHE A 119 -4.11 -7.75 3.32
C PHE A 119 -2.79 -7.94 4.04
N GLY A 120 -2.85 -8.39 5.29
CA GLY A 120 -1.70 -8.85 6.04
C GLY A 120 -1.33 -10.29 5.64
N ALA A 121 -0.04 -10.57 5.54
CA ALA A 121 0.48 -11.91 5.43
C ALA A 121 1.71 -12.11 6.31
N THR A 122 1.69 -13.18 7.10
CA THR A 122 2.80 -13.58 7.99
C THR A 122 3.32 -14.95 7.57
N ARG A 123 4.66 -15.07 7.47
CA ARG A 123 5.35 -16.33 7.22
C ARG A 123 5.28 -17.22 8.47
N SER A 124 4.91 -18.49 8.33
CA SER A 124 4.85 -19.44 9.46
C SER A 124 5.78 -20.65 9.34
N CYS A 125 6.41 -20.85 8.18
CA CYS A 125 7.34 -21.93 7.88
C CYS A 125 8.79 -21.48 7.81
N ALA A 126 9.71 -22.40 8.12
CA ALA A 126 11.15 -22.19 7.92
C ALA A 126 11.58 -22.24 6.43
N GLN A 127 10.73 -22.77 5.55
CA GLN A 127 10.92 -22.80 4.09
C GLN A 127 10.28 -21.58 3.42
N ASP A 128 10.49 -21.41 2.12
CA ASP A 128 9.84 -20.35 1.34
C ASP A 128 8.31 -20.54 1.32
N GLU A 129 7.60 -19.42 1.38
CA GLU A 129 6.15 -19.37 1.29
C GLU A 129 5.72 -18.42 0.17
N ASN A 130 4.84 -18.92 -0.70
CA ASN A 130 4.13 -18.11 -1.66
C ASN A 130 2.64 -18.12 -1.32
N ILE A 131 1.94 -17.03 -1.63
CA ILE A 131 0.48 -16.98 -1.65
C ILE A 131 -0.03 -16.52 -3.01
N LYS A 132 -0.97 -17.28 -3.56
CA LYS A 132 -1.66 -16.93 -4.79
C LYS A 132 -2.95 -16.19 -4.43
N VAL A 133 -3.04 -14.93 -4.83
CA VAL A 133 -4.24 -14.11 -4.73
C VAL A 133 -4.89 -14.04 -6.11
N SER A 134 -6.20 -14.26 -6.19
CA SER A 134 -6.88 -14.32 -7.48
C SER A 134 -8.34 -13.89 -7.42
N VAL A 135 -8.82 -13.46 -8.58
CA VAL A 135 -10.23 -13.36 -8.96
C VAL A 135 -10.43 -14.14 -10.28
N PRO A 136 -11.65 -14.42 -10.75
CA PRO A 136 -11.84 -15.06 -12.05
C PRO A 136 -11.07 -14.32 -13.16
N GLY A 137 -10.20 -15.05 -13.87
CA GLY A 137 -9.39 -14.54 -14.99
C GLY A 137 -8.18 -13.65 -14.66
N GLN A 138 -7.91 -13.31 -13.38
CA GLN A 138 -6.75 -12.50 -12.98
C GLN A 138 -6.15 -13.04 -11.67
N ALA A 139 -4.83 -13.24 -11.64
CA ALA A 139 -4.14 -13.75 -10.46
C ALA A 139 -2.74 -13.16 -10.31
N ASN A 140 -2.23 -13.17 -9.09
CA ASN A 140 -0.83 -12.96 -8.80
C ASN A 140 -0.33 -13.94 -7.74
N GLU A 141 0.95 -14.27 -7.79
CA GLU A 141 1.62 -15.08 -6.77
C GLU A 141 2.67 -14.21 -6.08
N LEU A 142 2.62 -14.16 -4.76
CA LEU A 142 3.41 -13.25 -3.94
C LEU A 142 4.31 -14.05 -2.99
N PRO A 143 5.64 -13.82 -3.00
CA PRO A 143 6.52 -14.40 -2.00
C PRO A 143 6.33 -13.70 -0.65
N ILE A 144 6.06 -14.49 0.38
CA ILE A 144 5.85 -14.05 1.77
C ILE A 144 7.16 -14.18 2.52
N GLN A 145 7.82 -13.03 2.72
CA GLN A 145 9.18 -12.97 3.28
C GLN A 145 9.21 -12.45 4.73
N THR A 146 8.28 -11.58 5.13
CA THR A 146 8.22 -10.97 6.48
C THR A 146 9.52 -10.29 6.90
N VAL A 147 10.18 -9.60 5.95
CA VAL A 147 11.44 -8.86 6.17
C VAL A 147 11.28 -7.34 5.99
N PHE A 148 10.09 -6.87 5.60
CA PHE A 148 9.84 -5.45 5.36
C PHE A 148 9.05 -4.76 6.50
N SER A 149 8.61 -5.53 7.52
CA SER A 149 7.77 -5.06 8.62
C SER A 149 8.27 -5.57 9.98
N SER A 150 8.66 -4.65 10.86
CA SER A 150 9.28 -4.90 12.18
C SER A 150 8.36 -5.53 13.25
N ASP A 151 7.13 -5.89 12.87
CA ASP A 151 6.13 -6.55 13.70
C ASP A 151 5.96 -8.05 13.35
N GLY A 152 6.75 -8.55 12.39
CA GLY A 152 6.78 -9.95 11.97
C GLY A 152 5.73 -10.34 10.92
N GLY A 153 4.93 -9.38 10.39
CA GLY A 153 3.97 -9.66 9.33
C GLY A 153 3.92 -8.53 8.31
N ASP A 154 3.98 -8.81 7.02
CA ASP A 154 3.95 -7.79 5.98
C ASP A 154 2.51 -7.44 5.55
N THR A 155 2.27 -6.21 5.07
CA THR A 155 1.01 -5.84 4.39
C THR A 155 1.26 -5.79 2.90
N TYR A 156 0.44 -6.47 2.10
CA TYR A 156 0.56 -6.50 0.64
C TYR A 156 -0.65 -5.83 -0.03
N ALA A 157 -0.43 -5.24 -1.19
CA ALA A 157 -1.49 -4.82 -2.10
C ALA A 157 -1.37 -5.50 -3.47
N TRP A 158 -2.51 -5.94 -4.01
CA TRP A 158 -2.67 -6.40 -5.38
C TRP A 158 -3.92 -5.77 -5.99
N ALA A 159 -3.96 -5.57 -7.31
CA ALA A 159 -5.07 -4.90 -7.99
C ALA A 159 -5.56 -5.68 -9.21
N PHE A 160 -6.87 -5.59 -9.46
CA PHE A 160 -7.56 -6.29 -10.55
C PHE A 160 -8.67 -5.42 -11.14
N ARG A 161 -9.10 -5.72 -12.38
CA ARG A 161 -10.31 -5.14 -12.99
C ARG A 161 -11.49 -6.07 -12.78
N ALA A 162 -12.58 -5.57 -12.23
CA ALA A 162 -13.81 -6.33 -12.05
C ALA A 162 -14.44 -6.69 -13.41
N MET A 163 -14.52 -7.98 -13.76
CA MET A 163 -15.17 -8.44 -15.01
C MET A 163 -16.69 -8.63 -14.88
N SER A 164 -17.18 -8.64 -13.65
CA SER A 164 -18.56 -8.87 -13.22
C SER A 164 -18.86 -8.01 -11.97
N ASP A 165 -20.13 -7.85 -11.61
CA ASP A 165 -20.54 -7.10 -10.40
C ASP A 165 -20.43 -7.92 -9.10
N VAL A 166 -20.06 -9.19 -9.21
CA VAL A 166 -19.61 -10.05 -8.10
C VAL A 166 -18.33 -10.74 -8.53
N VAL A 167 -17.30 -10.71 -7.70
CA VAL A 167 -16.03 -11.42 -7.92
C VAL A 167 -15.72 -12.32 -6.76
N ARG A 168 -15.30 -13.57 -7.05
CA ARG A 168 -14.77 -14.48 -6.03
C ARG A 168 -13.31 -14.13 -5.77
N VAL A 169 -13.03 -13.52 -4.63
CA VAL A 169 -11.66 -13.29 -4.16
C VAL A 169 -11.19 -14.58 -3.51
N THR A 170 -10.04 -15.11 -3.96
CA THR A 170 -9.45 -16.36 -3.43
C THR A 170 -8.00 -16.14 -3.04
N PHE A 171 -7.67 -16.55 -1.81
CA PHE A 171 -6.30 -16.72 -1.31
C PHE A 171 -5.99 -18.22 -1.27
N HIS A 172 -4.86 -18.62 -1.85
CA HIS A 172 -4.48 -20.02 -1.99
C HIS A 172 -2.99 -20.21 -1.72
N ASN A 173 -2.65 -21.20 -0.89
CA ASN A 173 -1.27 -21.67 -0.76
C ASN A 173 -1.02 -22.71 -1.89
N PRO A 174 -0.10 -22.46 -2.85
CA PRO A 174 0.22 -23.39 -3.92
C PRO A 174 0.91 -24.68 -3.43
N GLY A 175 1.31 -24.75 -2.16
CA GLY A 175 1.80 -25.98 -1.53
C GLY A 175 3.26 -26.30 -1.80
N VAL A 176 4.13 -25.28 -1.86
CA VAL A 176 5.58 -25.46 -2.05
C VAL A 176 6.31 -26.00 -0.80
N GLN A 177 5.62 -26.14 0.33
CA GLN A 177 6.17 -26.66 1.59
C GLN A 177 6.06 -28.20 1.69
N GLU A 178 7.08 -28.83 2.28
CA GLU A 178 7.07 -30.28 2.57
C GLU A 178 6.03 -30.65 3.65
N ASP A 179 5.96 -29.88 4.74
CA ASP A 179 4.93 -30.01 5.77
C ASP A 179 3.59 -29.46 5.23
N ARG A 180 2.65 -30.39 5.03
CA ARG A 180 1.32 -30.07 4.49
C ARG A 180 0.44 -29.25 5.43
N THR A 181 0.76 -29.18 6.71
CA THR A 181 0.06 -28.33 7.69
C THR A 181 0.63 -26.91 7.74
N CYS A 182 1.78 -26.69 7.09
CA CYS A 182 2.50 -25.43 7.08
C CYS A 182 2.10 -24.55 5.88
N GLY A 183 2.15 -23.23 6.08
CA GLY A 183 1.93 -22.23 5.03
C GLY A 183 1.57 -20.85 5.59
N PRO A 184 1.31 -19.86 4.72
CA PRO A 184 1.14 -18.47 5.13
C PRO A 184 -0.08 -18.26 6.01
N LEU A 185 0.06 -17.36 6.98
CA LEU A 185 -1.06 -16.75 7.70
C LEU A 185 -1.58 -15.56 6.89
N VAL A 186 -2.90 -15.49 6.71
CA VAL A 186 -3.61 -14.35 6.10
C VAL A 186 -4.39 -13.62 7.17
N ASP A 187 -4.34 -12.29 7.14
CA ASP A 187 -5.04 -11.40 8.08
C ASP A 187 -5.54 -10.12 7.39
N VAL A 188 -6.52 -9.45 8.01
CA VAL A 188 -7.08 -8.12 7.68
C VAL A 188 -7.25 -7.82 6.19
N VAL A 189 -8.02 -8.65 5.49
CA VAL A 189 -8.35 -8.44 4.09
C VAL A 189 -9.31 -7.25 3.92
N ALA A 190 -8.86 -6.24 3.19
CA ALA A 190 -9.61 -5.06 2.77
C ALA A 190 -9.66 -4.92 1.24
N ILE A 191 -10.62 -4.14 0.76
CA ILE A 191 -10.80 -3.82 -0.65
C ILE A 191 -11.14 -2.33 -0.84
N LYS A 192 -10.59 -1.74 -1.91
CA LYS A 192 -10.79 -0.34 -2.28
C LYS A 192 -10.88 -0.16 -3.79
N GLU A 193 -11.79 0.69 -4.29
CA GLU A 193 -11.74 1.11 -5.69
C GLU A 193 -10.54 2.03 -5.95
N ILE A 194 -9.72 1.67 -6.94
CA ILE A 194 -8.70 2.56 -7.48
C ILE A 194 -9.35 3.50 -8.51
N LEU A 195 -9.55 4.75 -8.11
CA LEU A 195 -10.17 5.76 -8.96
C LEU A 195 -9.32 6.04 -10.22
N PRO A 196 -9.94 6.16 -11.43
CA PRO A 196 -9.21 6.51 -12.64
C PRO A 196 -8.48 7.84 -12.52
N LEU A 197 -7.20 7.85 -12.93
CA LEU A 197 -6.37 9.05 -12.96
C LEU A 197 -6.99 10.09 -13.91
N ARG A 198 -7.17 11.31 -13.42
CA ARG A 198 -7.55 12.46 -14.25
C ARG A 198 -6.29 13.18 -14.68
N TYR A 199 -6.25 13.63 -15.93
CA TYR A 199 -5.21 14.55 -16.37
C TYR A 199 -5.52 15.93 -15.77
N ASN A 200 -4.68 16.38 -14.84
CA ASN A 200 -4.69 17.74 -14.34
C ASN A 200 -3.68 18.52 -15.18
N GLY A 201 -4.12 19.57 -15.88
CA GLY A 201 -3.23 20.38 -16.73
C GLY A 201 -2.07 20.96 -15.93
N GLY A 202 -0.87 20.95 -16.54
CA GLY A 202 0.39 21.27 -15.87
C GLY A 202 1.32 20.06 -15.90
N ASN A 203 1.25 19.21 -14.87
CA ASN A 203 2.15 18.07 -14.70
C ASN A 203 1.88 16.95 -15.73
N LEU A 204 2.93 16.48 -16.42
CA LEU A 204 2.84 15.31 -17.30
C LEU A 204 2.83 13.97 -16.53
N VAL A 205 3.35 13.95 -15.30
CA VAL A 205 3.34 12.78 -14.40
C VAL A 205 1.92 12.59 -13.86
N LYS A 206 1.36 11.39 -14.05
CA LYS A 206 0.09 11.01 -13.42
C LYS A 206 0.37 10.46 -12.02
N ASN A 207 -0.47 10.82 -11.05
CA ASN A 207 -0.33 10.37 -9.66
C ASN A 207 1.06 10.71 -9.06
N GLY A 208 1.64 11.86 -9.43
CA GLY A 208 3.00 12.25 -9.05
C GLY A 208 3.23 12.48 -7.56
N GLY A 209 2.17 12.83 -6.81
CA GLY A 209 2.18 12.90 -5.35
C GLY A 209 1.49 11.72 -4.68
N PHE A 210 1.34 10.58 -5.38
CA PHE A 210 0.85 9.30 -4.84
C PHE A 210 -0.53 9.27 -4.14
N GLU A 211 -1.30 10.37 -4.15
CA GLU A 211 -2.66 10.59 -3.61
C GLU A 211 -3.78 9.63 -4.05
N ILE A 212 -3.47 8.60 -4.84
CA ILE A 212 -4.37 7.52 -5.23
C ILE A 212 -3.60 6.20 -5.12
N GLY A 213 -4.05 5.33 -4.23
CA GLY A 213 -3.40 4.06 -3.92
C GLY A 213 -4.33 3.09 -3.16
N PRO A 214 -3.77 2.04 -2.53
CA PRO A 214 -4.51 0.98 -1.83
C PRO A 214 -5.30 1.45 -0.59
N HIS A 215 -5.94 0.49 0.10
CA HIS A 215 -6.59 0.76 1.40
C HIS A 215 -5.52 0.98 2.48
N ILE A 216 -5.70 2.00 3.32
CA ILE A 216 -4.86 2.27 4.48
C ILE A 216 -5.68 1.94 5.72
N PHE A 217 -5.18 1.04 6.56
CA PHE A 217 -5.79 0.75 7.86
C PHE A 217 -5.55 1.90 8.82
N THR A 218 -6.57 2.30 9.58
CA THR A 218 -6.50 3.54 10.40
C THR A 218 -5.75 3.41 11.72
N ASN A 219 -5.50 2.17 12.16
CA ASN A 219 -5.06 1.88 13.54
C ASN A 219 -3.63 1.30 13.60
N TYR A 220 -3.08 0.89 12.45
CA TYR A 220 -1.75 0.28 12.32
C TYR A 220 -1.28 0.44 10.88
N SER A 221 0.02 0.63 10.68
CA SER A 221 0.65 0.53 9.37
C SER A 221 2.15 0.27 9.51
N THR A 222 2.66 -0.70 8.76
CA THR A 222 4.09 -0.87 8.49
C THR A 222 4.45 -0.40 7.08
N GLY A 223 3.51 0.29 6.43
CA GLY A 223 3.45 0.55 5.00
C GLY A 223 2.97 -0.66 4.21
N ILE A 224 2.45 -0.42 3.02
CA ILE A 224 1.81 -1.42 2.17
C ILE A 224 2.74 -1.77 1.01
N LEU A 225 3.21 -3.01 0.97
CA LEU A 225 4.07 -3.52 -0.09
C LEU A 225 3.29 -3.66 -1.40
N ILE A 226 3.78 -2.97 -2.42
CA ILE A 226 3.34 -3.12 -3.80
C ILE A 226 4.45 -3.93 -4.50
N PRO A 227 4.21 -5.22 -4.78
CA PRO A 227 5.19 -6.09 -5.40
C PRO A 227 5.51 -5.63 -6.82
N ALA A 228 6.75 -5.81 -7.23
CA ALA A 228 7.12 -5.63 -8.62
C ALA A 228 6.39 -6.64 -9.51
N LYS A 229 5.92 -6.20 -10.68
CA LYS A 229 5.28 -7.11 -11.65
C LYS A 229 5.47 -6.62 -13.08
N VAL A 230 6.08 -7.48 -13.88
CA VAL A 230 6.37 -7.27 -15.32
C VAL A 230 5.13 -7.53 -16.21
N GLN A 231 4.10 -8.20 -15.69
CA GLN A 231 3.02 -8.81 -16.50
C GLN A 231 1.63 -8.16 -16.37
N ASP A 232 1.33 -7.38 -15.32
CA ASP A 232 0.00 -6.77 -15.13
C ASP A 232 0.00 -5.30 -15.54
N ILE A 233 -0.96 -4.90 -16.39
CA ILE A 233 -1.26 -3.49 -16.73
C ILE A 233 -1.94 -2.76 -15.54
N ILE A 234 -2.32 -3.50 -14.49
CA ILE A 234 -3.13 -3.03 -13.37
C ILE A 234 -2.30 -3.07 -12.09
N SER A 235 -2.02 -1.89 -11.54
CA SER A 235 -1.22 -1.71 -10.32
C SER A 235 -2.08 -1.09 -9.20
N PRO A 236 -1.87 -1.46 -7.92
CA PRO A 236 -2.38 -0.71 -6.77
C PRO A 236 -1.92 0.76 -6.75
N LEU A 237 -0.80 1.07 -7.42
CA LEU A 237 -0.27 2.41 -7.61
C LEU A 237 -0.54 2.87 -9.05
N PRO A 238 -1.74 3.39 -9.34
CA PRO A 238 -2.13 3.73 -10.70
C PRO A 238 -1.18 4.78 -11.30
N GLY A 239 -0.74 4.52 -12.53
CA GLY A 239 0.15 5.40 -13.29
C GLY A 239 1.64 5.05 -13.15
N TRP A 240 1.99 4.22 -12.18
CA TRP A 240 3.37 3.84 -11.88
C TRP A 240 3.62 2.36 -12.13
N ILE A 241 4.75 2.08 -12.78
CA ILE A 241 5.35 0.76 -12.97
C ILE A 241 6.32 0.55 -11.81
N ILE A 242 6.31 -0.64 -11.21
CA ILE A 242 7.28 -1.04 -10.18
C ILE A 242 8.36 -1.86 -10.89
N GLU A 243 9.48 -1.21 -11.22
CA GLU A 243 10.51 -1.69 -12.15
C GLU A 243 11.70 -2.30 -11.41
N SER A 244 11.41 -3.26 -10.53
CA SER A 244 12.36 -3.79 -9.56
C SER A 244 12.26 -5.31 -9.36
N LEU A 245 13.20 -5.88 -8.62
CA LEU A 245 13.06 -7.23 -8.06
C LEU A 245 12.42 -7.22 -6.67
N LYS A 246 12.41 -6.06 -6.00
CA LYS A 246 11.85 -5.86 -4.66
C LYS A 246 10.57 -4.99 -4.72
N PRO A 247 9.65 -5.16 -3.77
CA PRO A 247 8.47 -4.30 -3.67
C PRO A 247 8.86 -2.87 -3.33
N VAL A 248 8.00 -1.91 -3.69
CA VAL A 248 8.01 -0.58 -3.06
C VAL A 248 6.95 -0.53 -1.98
N LYS A 249 7.06 0.42 -1.06
CA LYS A 249 6.14 0.53 0.07
C LYS A 249 5.33 1.83 -0.02
N TYR A 250 4.01 1.71 -0.10
CA TYR A 250 3.09 2.83 -0.03
C TYR A 250 2.86 3.19 1.44
N ILE A 251 3.07 4.47 1.78
CA ILE A 251 2.98 4.99 3.15
C ILE A 251 2.03 6.18 3.23
N ASP A 252 1.50 6.46 4.41
CA ASP A 252 0.48 7.48 4.66
C ASP A 252 0.85 8.43 5.81
N GLU A 253 0.28 9.63 5.80
CA GLU A 253 0.58 10.73 6.74
C GLU A 253 0.34 10.42 8.21
N ARG A 254 -0.54 9.47 8.53
CA ARG A 254 -0.94 9.18 9.91
C ARG A 254 0.07 8.34 10.65
N HIS A 255 0.81 7.51 9.91
CA HIS A 255 1.76 6.55 10.44
C HIS A 255 3.21 6.90 10.08
N PHE A 256 3.42 7.73 9.06
CA PHE A 256 4.74 8.10 8.54
C PHE A 256 4.80 9.58 8.17
N LYS A 257 6.00 10.17 8.25
CA LYS A 257 6.22 11.50 7.70
C LYS A 257 6.23 11.44 6.17
N VAL A 258 5.14 11.89 5.54
CA VAL A 258 5.10 12.16 4.10
C VAL A 258 5.52 13.62 3.80
N PRO A 259 6.13 13.92 2.64
CA PRO A 259 6.56 15.29 2.32
C PRO A 259 5.39 16.24 2.05
N PHE A 260 4.40 15.79 1.28
CA PHE A 260 3.18 16.51 0.93
C PHE A 260 1.98 15.55 0.93
N GLY A 261 0.77 16.13 0.87
CA GLY A 261 -0.45 15.35 0.69
C GLY A 261 -0.79 14.42 1.85
N LEU A 262 -1.29 13.23 1.52
CA LEU A 262 -1.74 12.18 2.42
C LEU A 262 -0.93 10.90 2.29
N ALA A 263 -0.17 10.72 1.19
CA ALA A 263 0.56 9.49 0.92
C ALA A 263 1.84 9.72 0.10
N ALA A 264 2.79 8.79 0.24
CA ALA A 264 4.05 8.79 -0.50
C ALA A 264 4.52 7.36 -0.79
N VAL A 265 5.62 7.20 -1.53
CA VAL A 265 6.23 5.89 -1.84
C VAL A 265 7.64 5.81 -1.29
N GLU A 266 7.90 4.79 -0.46
CA GLU A 266 9.22 4.47 0.08
C GLU A 266 9.89 3.37 -0.77
N LEU A 267 11.10 3.65 -1.29
CA LEU A 267 11.90 2.69 -2.08
C LEU A 267 12.72 1.77 -1.15
N VAL A 268 12.06 0.80 -0.53
CA VAL A 268 12.70 -0.18 0.38
C VAL A 268 13.71 -1.08 -0.34
N ALA A 269 14.58 -1.78 0.39
CA ALA A 269 15.61 -2.67 -0.18
C ALA A 269 16.71 -2.00 -1.05
N GLY A 270 16.83 -0.67 -0.96
CA GLY A 270 17.93 0.09 -1.55
C GLY A 270 17.98 0.05 -3.08
N ARG A 271 19.13 -0.32 -3.66
CA ARG A 271 19.33 -0.31 -5.12
C ARG A 271 18.49 -1.32 -5.90
N GLU A 272 17.75 -2.18 -5.22
CA GLU A 272 16.91 -3.21 -5.84
C GLU A 272 15.45 -2.78 -6.04
N SER A 273 15.09 -1.53 -5.69
CA SER A 273 13.75 -0.94 -5.85
C SER A 273 13.76 0.29 -6.75
N ALA A 274 12.81 0.35 -7.69
CA ALA A 274 12.64 1.46 -8.62
C ALA A 274 11.17 1.60 -9.05
N ILE A 275 10.78 2.82 -9.42
CA ILE A 275 9.47 3.11 -10.04
C ILE A 275 9.68 3.90 -11.32
N ALA A 276 8.82 3.65 -12.30
CA ALA A 276 8.87 4.32 -13.60
C ALA A 276 7.49 4.71 -14.11
N GLN A 277 7.45 5.68 -15.01
CA GLN A 277 6.24 6.06 -15.74
C GLN A 277 6.58 6.49 -17.16
N ILE A 278 5.92 5.90 -18.14
CA ILE A 278 6.10 6.26 -19.55
C ILE A 278 5.35 7.58 -19.83
N ILE A 279 6.11 8.66 -20.02
CA ILE A 279 5.60 10.00 -20.29
C ILE A 279 5.82 10.33 -21.77
N ARG A 280 4.79 10.89 -22.43
CA ARG A 280 4.89 11.34 -23.83
C ARG A 280 5.35 12.80 -23.87
N THR A 281 6.52 13.01 -24.46
CA THR A 281 7.12 14.33 -24.72
C THR A 281 6.99 14.70 -26.20
N VAL A 282 7.37 15.93 -26.54
CA VAL A 282 7.51 16.44 -27.91
C VAL A 282 9.00 16.59 -28.23
N ALA A 283 9.44 16.01 -29.35
CA ALA A 283 10.84 16.08 -29.79
C ALA A 283 11.33 17.54 -29.90
N GLY A 284 12.57 17.78 -29.50
CA GLY A 284 13.20 19.10 -29.52
C GLY A 284 12.70 20.11 -28.48
N LYS A 285 11.76 19.73 -27.60
CA LYS A 285 11.41 20.53 -26.41
C LYS A 285 12.18 20.05 -25.19
N ALA A 286 12.71 20.99 -24.41
CA ALA A 286 13.26 20.69 -23.08
C ALA A 286 12.13 20.50 -22.05
N TYR A 287 12.40 19.69 -21.02
CA TYR A 287 11.49 19.43 -19.91
C TYR A 287 12.27 19.49 -18.59
N MET A 288 11.62 19.96 -17.54
CA MET A 288 12.15 19.94 -16.17
C MET A 288 11.49 18.81 -15.40
N LEU A 289 12.29 17.84 -14.96
CA LEU A 289 11.91 16.83 -13.96
C LEU A 289 12.30 17.34 -12.56
N SER A 290 11.35 17.33 -11.63
CA SER A 290 11.58 17.65 -10.22
C SER A 290 10.80 16.68 -9.34
N PHE A 291 11.35 16.30 -8.20
CA PHE A 291 10.70 15.43 -7.21
C PHE A 291 11.24 15.75 -5.82
N THR A 292 10.52 15.29 -4.80
CA THR A 292 10.92 15.42 -3.39
C THR A 292 11.46 14.10 -2.87
N VAL A 293 12.56 14.17 -2.12
CA VAL A 293 13.15 13.03 -1.38
C VAL A 293 13.13 13.35 0.10
N ALA A 294 12.67 12.43 0.94
CA ALA A 294 12.60 12.58 2.38
C ALA A 294 12.84 11.27 3.15
N ASP A 295 12.78 11.36 4.47
CA ASP A 295 12.79 10.26 5.42
C ASP A 295 11.38 10.13 6.05
N ALA A 296 10.84 8.91 6.08
CA ALA A 296 9.54 8.57 6.68
C ALA A 296 9.46 8.80 8.20
N GLN A 297 10.57 9.16 8.84
CA GLN A 297 10.80 9.15 10.29
C GLN A 297 10.57 7.78 10.95
N SER A 298 10.74 6.70 10.17
CA SER A 298 10.60 5.31 10.61
C SER A 298 11.83 4.76 11.36
N GLY A 299 12.82 5.62 11.63
CA GLY A 299 14.00 5.33 12.45
C GLY A 299 15.20 4.75 11.69
N CYS A 300 15.33 4.97 10.39
CA CYS A 300 16.41 4.38 9.60
C CYS A 300 17.80 4.98 9.90
N ARG A 301 18.91 4.24 9.68
CA ARG A 301 20.32 4.71 9.58
C ARG A 301 21.09 4.10 8.36
N GLY A 302 22.11 4.77 7.78
CA GLY A 302 22.80 4.35 6.53
C GLY A 302 23.42 5.49 5.67
N SER A 303 23.37 5.40 4.32
CA SER A 303 23.48 6.53 3.37
C SER A 303 22.82 6.14 2.03
N MET A 304 22.15 7.07 1.31
CA MET A 304 21.24 6.77 0.20
C MET A 304 21.56 7.56 -1.07
N MET A 305 21.01 7.07 -2.18
CA MET A 305 21.07 7.69 -3.49
C MET A 305 19.75 7.39 -4.20
N VAL A 306 19.13 8.42 -4.76
CA VAL A 306 17.99 8.27 -5.68
C VAL A 306 18.52 8.61 -7.06
N GLU A 307 18.45 7.67 -7.99
CA GLU A 307 18.85 7.90 -9.36
C GLU A 307 17.60 8.11 -10.22
N ALA A 308 17.57 9.24 -10.93
CA ALA A 308 16.52 9.54 -11.89
C ALA A 308 17.06 9.36 -13.30
N PHE A 309 16.29 8.65 -14.14
CA PHE A 309 16.62 8.37 -15.52
C PHE A 309 15.53 8.96 -16.42
N ALA A 310 15.93 9.68 -17.45
CA ALA A 310 15.05 10.27 -18.46
C ALA A 310 15.64 9.98 -19.84
N GLU A 311 15.11 8.96 -20.51
CA GLU A 311 15.66 8.44 -21.77
C GLU A 311 17.14 8.07 -21.62
N ASN A 312 18.06 8.76 -22.31
CA ASN A 312 19.51 8.54 -22.21
C ASN A 312 20.19 9.44 -21.14
N GLU A 313 19.46 10.37 -20.52
CA GLU A 313 19.99 11.23 -19.47
C GLU A 313 19.85 10.56 -18.10
N ARG A 314 20.98 10.41 -17.40
CA ARG A 314 21.06 9.93 -16.02
C ARG A 314 21.40 11.09 -15.10
N SER A 315 20.52 11.39 -14.16
CA SER A 315 20.76 12.33 -13.06
C SER A 315 20.75 11.59 -11.73
N SER A 316 21.94 11.36 -11.16
CA SER A 316 22.10 10.71 -9.86
C SER A 316 22.03 11.74 -8.74
N PHE A 317 20.98 11.70 -7.92
CA PHE A 317 20.79 12.60 -6.78
C PHE A 317 21.26 11.91 -5.49
N LEU A 318 22.42 12.34 -5.00
CA LEU A 318 22.98 11.93 -3.70
C LEU A 318 22.17 12.57 -2.56
N TYR A 319 21.38 11.76 -1.85
CA TYR A 319 20.60 12.15 -0.67
C TYR A 319 20.96 11.21 0.48
N ALA A 320 21.88 11.65 1.35
CA ALA A 320 22.54 10.79 2.34
C ALA A 320 21.68 10.39 3.56
N PHE A 321 20.57 9.66 3.34
CA PHE A 321 19.76 8.99 4.37
C PHE A 321 19.70 7.45 4.18
N TYR A 322 18.73 6.68 4.67
CA TYR A 322 19.12 5.55 5.56
C TYR A 322 18.51 4.11 5.33
N HIS A 323 19.31 3.02 5.24
CA HIS A 323 18.89 1.65 4.81
C HIS A 323 18.30 0.66 5.85
N THR A 324 18.63 0.74 7.15
CA THR A 324 18.13 -0.20 8.18
C THR A 324 17.68 0.52 9.45
N LYS A 325 16.75 -0.05 10.24
CA LYS A 325 16.16 0.62 11.41
C LYS A 325 17.07 0.61 12.65
N LEU A 326 16.99 1.70 13.43
CA LEU A 326 17.79 2.05 14.62
C LEU A 326 17.90 0.95 15.70
N HIS A 327 16.83 0.18 15.87
CA HIS A 327 16.71 -0.85 16.91
C HIS A 327 16.49 -2.24 16.31
N ASP A 328 16.61 -2.37 14.99
CA ASP A 328 16.14 -3.54 14.26
C ASP A 328 16.91 -3.73 12.95
N PHE A 329 18.01 -4.47 13.04
CA PHE A 329 18.98 -4.66 11.96
C PHE A 329 18.48 -5.54 10.80
N GLY A 330 17.32 -6.18 10.93
CA GLY A 330 16.77 -7.09 9.91
C GLY A 330 15.88 -6.42 8.85
N HIS A 331 15.37 -5.20 9.12
CA HIS A 331 14.27 -4.63 8.35
C HIS A 331 14.69 -3.57 7.35
N LEU A 332 14.22 -3.74 6.12
CA LEU A 332 14.57 -2.92 4.96
C LEU A 332 13.73 -1.63 4.90
N CYS A 333 14.40 -0.49 4.79
CA CYS A 333 13.77 0.82 4.56
C CYS A 333 14.46 1.65 3.46
N GLY A 334 13.77 2.70 3.03
CA GLY A 334 14.00 3.41 1.76
C GLY A 334 13.90 4.93 1.84
N PRO A 335 14.37 5.66 0.82
CA PRO A 335 14.05 7.06 0.66
C PRO A 335 12.56 7.18 0.31
N VAL A 336 11.89 8.18 0.89
CA VAL A 336 10.51 8.52 0.55
C VAL A 336 10.52 9.45 -0.66
N LEU A 337 9.85 9.04 -1.73
CA LEU A 337 9.59 9.83 -2.92
C LEU A 337 8.18 10.41 -2.89
N ASP A 338 8.07 11.67 -3.29
CA ASP A 338 6.81 12.39 -3.41
C ASP A 338 6.92 13.55 -4.42
N SER A 339 5.77 14.07 -4.85
CA SER A 339 5.62 15.27 -5.67
C SER A 339 6.48 15.24 -6.94
N VAL A 340 6.48 14.11 -7.64
CA VAL A 340 7.14 13.94 -8.92
C VAL A 340 6.41 14.73 -10.00
N ILE A 341 7.13 15.65 -10.63
CA ILE A 341 6.62 16.64 -11.55
C ILE A 341 7.51 16.67 -12.80
N VAL A 342 6.87 16.62 -13.98
CA VAL A 342 7.52 16.89 -15.27
C VAL A 342 6.72 17.97 -15.99
N LEU A 343 7.40 19.08 -16.30
CA LEU A 343 6.84 20.23 -17.03
C LEU A 343 7.72 20.53 -18.26
N PRO A 344 7.17 21.10 -19.35
CA PRO A 344 8.00 21.73 -20.37
C PRO A 344 8.87 22.83 -19.74
N ALA A 345 10.14 22.89 -20.12
CA ALA A 345 10.96 24.05 -19.79
C ALA A 345 10.53 25.25 -20.65
N HIS A 346 10.62 26.46 -20.07
CA HIS A 346 10.22 27.72 -20.70
C HIS A 346 11.37 28.38 -21.46
#